data_AF-A0A6I1NSV4-F1
#
_entry.id   AF-A0A6I1NSV4-F1
#
_cell.length_a   1.000
_cell.length_b   1.000
_cell.length_c   1.000
_cell.angle_alpha   90.00
_cell.angle_beta   90.00
_cell.angle_gamma   90.00
#
_symmetry.space_group_name_H-M   'P 1'
#
loop_
_entity.id
_entity.type
_entity.pdbx_description
1 polymer ?
#
loop_
_entity_poly.entity_id
_entity_poly.type
_entity_poly.pdbx_seq_one_letter_code
_entity_poly.pdbx_strand_id
1 'polypeptide(L)'
;MRIDKRSALALGGTTLALLAAFSWLGLQGSAPARAAGSLFAIGLLLGSFLNVLAFRLPQMMEQAWQREAAEACGLPPPEQAPLSLSHPHSHCPGCRNTLKTWQLVPVFSYLLLRGRCAFCASPISPRYP
;
A
#
# COMPACT_ATOMS: atom_id res chain seq x y z
N MET A 1 -47.15 35.47 12.71
CA MET A 1 -45.95 34.75 12.24
C MET A 1 -44.84 34.92 13.28
N ARG A 2 -44.72 33.97 14.21
CA ARG A 2 -43.87 34.07 15.40
C ARG A 2 -42.62 33.23 15.13
N ILE A 3 -41.53 33.87 14.75
CA ILE A 3 -40.26 33.17 14.50
C ILE A 3 -39.72 32.70 15.86
N ASP A 4 -39.64 31.40 16.04
CA ASP A 4 -39.29 30.73 17.29
C ASP A 4 -37.78 30.86 17.56
N LYS A 5 -37.38 31.44 18.70
CA LYS A 5 -35.96 31.64 19.06
C LYS A 5 -35.19 30.33 19.25
N ARG A 6 -35.89 29.19 19.35
CA ARG A 6 -35.32 27.87 19.58
C ARG A 6 -34.60 27.30 18.34
N SER A 7 -35.00 27.67 17.13
CA SER A 7 -34.34 27.22 15.89
C SER A 7 -33.01 27.95 15.61
N ALA A 8 -32.79 29.14 16.19
CA ALA A 8 -31.52 29.85 16.07
C ALA A 8 -30.39 29.22 16.92
N LEU A 9 -30.71 28.60 18.07
CA LEU A 9 -29.72 27.92 18.91
C LEU A 9 -29.21 26.59 18.29
N ALA A 10 -30.05 25.89 17.53
CA ALA A 10 -29.67 24.63 16.88
C ALA A 10 -28.62 24.82 15.76
N LEU A 11 -28.61 25.99 15.11
CA LEU A 11 -27.62 26.36 14.08
C LEU A 11 -26.26 26.77 14.65
N GLY A 12 -26.22 27.25 15.91
CA GLY A 12 -24.98 27.56 16.62
C GLY A 12 -24.22 26.33 17.13
N GLY A 13 -24.93 25.25 17.48
CA GLY A 13 -24.31 24.01 17.97
C GLY A 13 -23.61 23.18 16.89
N THR A 14 -24.20 23.13 15.69
CA THR A 14 -23.63 22.37 14.55
C THR A 14 -22.40 23.05 13.94
N THR A 15 -22.37 24.38 13.92
CA THR A 15 -21.20 25.16 13.47
C THR A 15 -20.01 25.01 14.44
N LEU A 16 -20.25 25.04 15.75
CA LEU A 16 -19.22 24.77 16.77
C LEU A 16 -18.71 23.31 16.72
N ALA A 17 -19.60 22.33 16.50
CA ALA A 17 -19.22 20.92 16.37
C ALA A 17 -18.38 20.66 15.11
N LEU A 18 -18.70 21.30 13.98
CA LEU A 18 -17.93 21.19 12.74
C LEU A 18 -16.55 21.86 12.86
N LEU A 19 -16.46 23.02 13.53
CA LEU A 19 -15.18 23.69 13.80
C LEU A 19 -14.32 22.88 14.78
N ALA A 20 -14.92 22.28 15.81
CA ALA A 20 -14.21 21.37 16.73
C ALA A 20 -13.75 20.08 16.04
N ALA A 21 -14.57 19.51 15.14
CA ALA A 21 -14.18 18.37 14.33
C ALA A 21 -13.04 18.71 13.35
N PHE A 22 -13.06 19.90 12.73
CA PHE A 22 -11.97 20.40 11.88
C PHE A 22 -10.68 20.70 12.67
N SER A 23 -10.83 21.19 13.90
CA SER A 23 -9.74 21.39 14.86
C SER A 23 -9.08 20.06 15.27
N TRP A 24 -9.89 19.01 15.49
CA TRP A 24 -9.43 17.66 15.82
C TRP A 24 -8.79 16.93 14.63
N LEU A 25 -9.20 17.25 13.39
CA LEU A 25 -8.66 16.66 12.16
C LEU A 25 -7.23 17.10 11.79
N GLY A 26 -6.51 17.79 12.69
CA GLY A 26 -5.08 18.09 12.52
C GLY A 26 -4.75 19.25 11.57
N LEU A 27 -5.75 20.03 11.14
CA LEU A 27 -5.53 21.17 10.24
C LEU A 27 -5.01 22.45 10.92
N GLN A 28 -4.73 22.42 12.23
CA GLN A 28 -4.15 23.55 12.99
C GLN A 28 -2.63 23.44 13.22
N GLY A 29 -1.90 22.69 12.38
CA GLY A 29 -0.44 22.75 12.35
C GLY A 29 0.06 24.09 11.79
N SER A 30 1.22 24.55 12.25
CA SER A 30 1.90 25.70 11.64
C SER A 30 2.07 25.49 10.12
N ALA A 31 2.12 26.56 9.32
CA ALA A 31 2.38 26.47 7.88
C ALA A 31 3.55 25.52 7.52
N PRO A 32 4.70 25.55 8.23
CA PRO A 32 5.78 24.59 7.98
C PRO A 32 5.42 23.15 8.37
N ALA A 33 4.64 22.91 9.43
CA ALA A 33 4.25 21.57 9.83
C ALA A 33 3.33 20.89 8.79
N ARG A 34 2.40 21.65 8.21
CA ARG A 34 1.54 21.15 7.12
C ARG A 34 2.34 20.83 5.86
N ALA A 35 3.27 21.71 5.48
CA ALA A 35 4.16 21.48 4.35
C ALA A 35 5.04 20.23 4.56
N ALA A 36 5.64 20.08 5.74
CA ALA A 36 6.45 18.92 6.08
C ALA A 36 5.65 17.62 6.07
N GLY A 37 4.44 17.61 6.63
CA GLY A 37 3.54 16.45 6.60
C GLY A 37 3.18 16.04 5.17
N SER A 38 2.85 17.02 4.30
CA SER A 38 2.55 16.76 2.89
C SER A 38 3.75 16.18 2.14
N LEU A 39 4.94 16.76 2.32
CA LEU A 39 6.18 16.25 1.70
C LEU A 39 6.50 14.84 2.18
N PHE A 40 6.32 14.55 3.47
CA PHE A 40 6.52 13.23 4.03
C PHE A 40 5.54 12.21 3.45
N ALA A 41 4.25 12.56 3.36
CA ALA A 41 3.23 11.69 2.75
C ALA A 41 3.52 11.42 1.27
N ILE A 42 3.89 12.46 0.50
CA ILE A 42 4.30 12.32 -0.90
C ILE A 42 5.54 11.42 -1.00
N GLY A 43 6.53 11.59 -0.12
CA GLY A 43 7.72 10.75 -0.07
C GLY A 43 7.40 9.28 0.20
N LEU A 44 6.47 8.99 1.11
CA LEU A 44 6.02 7.61 1.37
C LEU A 44 5.30 6.99 0.17
N LEU A 45 4.41 7.75 -0.48
CA LEU A 45 3.69 7.28 -1.67
C LEU A 45 4.63 7.02 -2.83
N LEU A 46 5.50 7.99 -3.12
CA LEU A 46 6.47 7.90 -4.22
C LEU A 46 7.50 6.80 -3.95
N GLY A 47 8.03 6.72 -2.74
CA GLY A 47 8.97 5.67 -2.33
C GLY A 47 8.37 4.27 -2.44
N SER A 48 7.13 4.08 -1.97
CA SER A 48 6.43 2.79 -2.09
C SER A 48 6.25 2.36 -3.54
N PHE A 49 5.96 3.32 -4.44
CA PHE A 49 5.78 3.03 -5.86
C PHE A 49 7.12 2.74 -6.57
N LEU A 50 8.15 3.55 -6.29
CA LEU A 50 9.49 3.33 -6.85
C LEU A 50 10.08 1.98 -6.44
N ASN A 51 9.80 1.51 -5.23
CA ASN A 51 10.22 0.17 -4.80
C ASN A 51 9.62 -0.95 -5.66
N VAL A 52 8.34 -0.83 -6.05
CA VAL A 52 7.69 -1.79 -6.96
C VAL A 52 8.33 -1.72 -8.34
N LEU A 53 8.58 -0.53 -8.87
CA LEU A 53 9.22 -0.36 -10.18
C LEU A 53 10.65 -0.93 -10.19
N ALA A 54 11.45 -0.60 -9.19
CA ALA A 54 12.84 -1.04 -9.08
C ALA A 54 12.97 -2.57 -9.02
N PHE A 55 12.01 -3.25 -8.39
CA PHE A 55 12.01 -4.71 -8.30
C PHE A 55 11.41 -5.41 -9.53
N ARG A 56 10.26 -4.93 -10.03
CA ARG A 56 9.48 -5.62 -11.07
C ARG A 56 9.94 -5.33 -12.49
N LEU A 57 10.32 -4.08 -12.78
CA LEU A 57 10.71 -3.67 -14.13
C LEU A 57 11.91 -4.46 -14.69
N PRO A 58 13.03 -4.65 -13.95
CA PRO A 58 14.16 -5.41 -14.50
C PRO A 58 13.80 -6.87 -14.78
N GLN A 59 12.91 -7.47 -13.98
CA GLN A 59 12.47 -8.85 -14.20
C GLN A 59 11.65 -8.98 -15.49
N MET A 60 10.77 -8.01 -15.78
CA MET A 60 10.00 -8.01 -17.04
C MET A 60 10.91 -7.87 -18.25
N MET A 61 11.95 -7.02 -18.16
CA MET A 61 12.94 -6.86 -19.22
C MET A 61 13.77 -8.12 -19.43
N GLU A 62 14.20 -8.78 -18.35
CA GLU A 62 14.93 -10.06 -18.43
C GLU A 62 14.07 -11.16 -19.07
N GLN A 63 12.79 -11.25 -18.71
CA GLN A 63 11.86 -12.20 -19.33
C GLN A 63 11.70 -11.94 -20.84
N ALA A 64 11.56 -10.68 -21.25
CA ALA A 64 11.49 -10.30 -22.66
C ALA A 64 12.79 -10.66 -23.41
N TRP A 65 13.94 -10.33 -22.82
CA TRP A 65 15.25 -10.65 -23.36
C TRP A 65 15.43 -12.17 -23.58
N GLN A 66 15.03 -12.99 -22.62
CA GLN A 66 15.14 -14.45 -22.74
C GLN A 66 14.27 -15.02 -23.86
N ARG A 67 13.12 -14.41 -24.16
CA ARG A 67 12.28 -14.82 -25.29
C ARG A 67 12.94 -14.50 -26.62
N GLU A 68 13.44 -13.27 -26.78
CA GLU A 68 14.17 -12.84 -27.97
C GLU A 68 15.43 -13.67 -28.21
N ALA A 69 16.19 -13.97 -27.16
CA ALA A 69 17.36 -14.83 -27.23
C ALA A 69 17.02 -16.27 -27.65
N ALA A 70 15.95 -16.84 -27.11
CA ALA A 70 15.49 -18.17 -27.50
C ALA A 70 15.08 -18.21 -28.98
N GLU A 71 14.33 -17.20 -29.44
CA GLU A 71 13.94 -17.05 -30.85
C GLU A 71 15.17 -16.92 -31.77
N ALA A 72 16.15 -16.09 -31.39
CA ALA A 72 17.38 -15.89 -32.15
C ALA A 72 18.24 -17.17 -32.26
N CYS A 73 18.23 -18.01 -31.23
CA CYS A 73 18.92 -19.30 -31.22
C CYS A 73 18.09 -20.46 -31.81
N GLY A 74 16.85 -20.22 -32.23
CA GLY A 74 15.93 -21.26 -32.69
C GLY A 74 15.53 -22.26 -31.59
N LEU A 75 15.64 -21.87 -30.32
CA LEU A 75 15.22 -22.65 -29.17
C LEU A 75 13.74 -22.38 -28.86
N PRO A 76 13.02 -23.35 -28.26
CA PRO A 76 11.67 -23.09 -27.77
C PRO A 76 11.70 -21.99 -26.69
N PRO A 77 10.73 -21.06 -26.67
CA PRO A 77 10.70 -20.00 -25.69
C PRO A 77 10.55 -20.56 -24.27
N PRO A 78 11.25 -20.00 -23.27
CA PRO A 78 11.21 -20.50 -21.90
C PRO A 78 9.82 -20.34 -21.29
N GLU A 79 9.34 -21.37 -20.59
CA GLU A 79 8.06 -21.36 -19.89
C GLU A 79 8.17 -20.50 -18.62
N GLN A 80 7.81 -19.21 -18.77
CA GLN A 80 7.90 -18.22 -17.70
C GLN A 80 6.49 -17.78 -17.27
N ALA A 81 6.29 -17.67 -15.95
CA ALA A 81 5.04 -17.15 -15.41
C ALA A 81 4.82 -15.67 -15.81
N PRO A 82 3.60 -15.28 -16.19
CA PRO A 82 3.30 -13.91 -16.60
C PRO A 82 3.54 -12.95 -15.42
N LEU A 83 4.42 -11.99 -15.64
CA LEU A 83 4.74 -10.94 -14.66
C LEU A 83 4.24 -9.58 -15.18
N SER A 84 3.56 -8.83 -14.32
CA SER A 84 3.17 -7.45 -14.57
C SER A 84 3.54 -6.56 -13.38
N LEU A 85 3.29 -5.26 -13.49
CA LEU A 85 3.56 -4.31 -12.41
C LEU A 85 2.73 -4.59 -11.14
N SER A 86 1.50 -5.08 -11.31
CA SER A 86 0.55 -5.32 -10.22
C SER A 86 0.25 -6.81 -9.96
N HIS A 87 0.62 -7.71 -10.89
CA HIS A 87 0.37 -9.15 -10.79
C HIS A 87 1.65 -9.97 -10.98
N PRO A 88 1.75 -11.16 -10.39
CA PRO A 88 0.77 -11.80 -9.50
C PRO A 88 0.72 -11.13 -8.12
N HIS A 89 -0.36 -11.40 -7.38
CA HIS A 89 -0.45 -10.99 -5.98
C HIS A 89 0.64 -11.65 -5.14
N SER A 90 0.89 -11.13 -3.96
CA SER A 90 1.83 -11.78 -3.05
C SER A 90 1.25 -13.12 -2.57
N HIS A 91 2.04 -14.18 -2.68
CA HIS A 91 1.68 -15.53 -2.26
C HIS A 91 2.67 -16.07 -1.23
N CYS A 92 2.23 -16.98 -0.38
CA CYS A 92 3.12 -17.69 0.53
C CYS A 92 4.03 -18.67 -0.24
N PRO A 93 5.36 -18.69 -0.03
CA PRO A 93 6.25 -19.63 -0.71
C PRO A 93 6.01 -21.10 -0.31
N GLY A 94 5.47 -21.36 0.90
CA GLY A 94 5.20 -22.72 1.38
C GLY A 94 3.91 -23.31 0.81
N CYS A 95 2.78 -22.58 0.93
CA CYS A 95 1.47 -23.10 0.52
C CYS A 95 0.87 -22.47 -0.73
N ARG A 96 1.51 -21.45 -1.31
CA ARG A 96 1.06 -20.69 -2.49
C ARG A 96 -0.29 -19.98 -2.32
N ASN A 97 -0.83 -19.92 -1.10
CA ASN A 97 -2.06 -19.19 -0.87
C ASN A 97 -1.84 -17.68 -1.01
N THR A 98 -2.83 -16.98 -1.55
CA THR A 98 -2.80 -15.53 -1.77
C THR A 98 -2.88 -14.80 -0.43
N LEU A 99 -1.94 -13.88 -0.21
CA LEU A 99 -1.89 -13.09 1.00
C LEU A 99 -2.90 -11.94 0.93
N LYS A 100 -3.58 -11.69 2.05
CA LYS A 100 -4.49 -10.54 2.19
C LYS A 100 -3.69 -9.24 2.37
N THR A 101 -4.26 -8.10 2.00
CA THR A 101 -3.61 -6.79 2.10
C THR A 101 -3.06 -6.47 3.49
N TRP A 102 -3.78 -6.86 4.56
CA TRP A 102 -3.29 -6.63 5.93
C TRP A 102 -2.11 -7.56 6.31
N GLN A 103 -1.96 -8.71 5.63
CA GLN A 103 -0.82 -9.62 5.83
C GLN A 103 0.45 -9.09 5.17
N LEU A 104 0.31 -8.14 4.25
CA LEU A 104 1.41 -7.49 3.53
C LEU A 104 2.05 -6.33 4.30
N VAL A 105 1.43 -5.86 5.39
CA VAL A 105 1.97 -4.80 6.25
C VAL A 105 3.10 -5.38 7.13
N PRO A 106 4.39 -5.17 6.83
CA PRO A 106 5.47 -6.03 7.31
C PRO A 106 5.53 -6.14 8.84
N VAL A 107 5.48 -5.01 9.54
CA VAL A 107 5.60 -5.00 11.00
C VAL A 107 4.32 -5.50 11.67
N PHE A 108 3.16 -5.04 11.20
CA PHE A 108 1.88 -5.37 11.80
C PHE A 108 1.54 -6.85 11.64
N SER A 109 1.67 -7.39 10.42
CA SER A 109 1.37 -8.79 10.15
C SER A 109 2.37 -9.75 10.80
N TYR A 110 3.66 -9.39 10.83
CA TYR A 110 4.70 -10.22 11.44
C TYR A 110 4.48 -10.38 12.94
N LEU A 111 4.11 -9.32 13.66
CA LEU A 111 3.80 -9.38 15.09
C LEU A 111 2.52 -10.20 15.35
N LEU A 112 1.45 -9.95 14.59
CA LEU A 112 0.17 -10.63 14.78
C LEU A 112 0.27 -12.14 14.47
N LEU A 113 0.95 -12.48 13.38
CA LEU A 113 1.14 -13.86 12.92
C LEU A 113 2.37 -14.55 13.54
N ARG A 114 3.09 -13.85 14.44
CA ARG A 114 4.32 -14.33 15.09
C ARG A 114 5.38 -14.86 14.10
N GLY A 115 5.54 -14.17 12.98
CA GLY A 115 6.48 -14.54 11.93
C GLY A 115 6.13 -15.83 11.19
N ARG A 116 4.86 -16.23 11.13
CA ARG A 116 4.40 -17.45 10.45
C ARG A 116 3.30 -17.17 9.44
N CYS A 117 3.18 -18.01 8.41
CA CYS A 117 2.06 -17.94 7.49
C CYS A 117 0.73 -18.25 8.19
N ALA A 118 -0.32 -17.47 7.91
CA ALA A 118 -1.67 -17.69 8.46
C ALA A 118 -2.34 -19.01 8.01
N PHE A 119 -1.85 -19.63 6.94
CA PHE A 119 -2.46 -20.82 6.34
C PHE A 119 -1.69 -22.10 6.61
N CYS A 120 -0.37 -22.10 6.41
CA CYS A 120 0.47 -23.28 6.58
C CYS A 120 1.46 -23.21 7.75
N ALA A 121 1.45 -22.13 8.52
CA ALA A 121 2.36 -21.89 9.65
C ALA A 121 3.87 -21.92 9.30
N SER A 122 4.25 -21.90 8.01
CA SER A 122 5.65 -21.82 7.59
C SER A 122 6.29 -20.53 8.11
N PRO A 123 7.55 -20.55 8.57
CA PRO A 123 8.24 -19.35 9.03
C PRO A 123 8.39 -18.34 7.88
N ILE A 124 8.14 -17.06 8.17
CA ILE A 124 8.38 -15.94 7.27
C ILE A 124 9.76 -15.38 7.64
N SER A 125 10.70 -15.42 6.71
CA SER A 125 12.04 -14.87 6.93
C SER A 125 11.94 -13.37 7.28
N PRO A 126 12.59 -12.91 8.37
CA PRO A 126 12.65 -11.49 8.71
C PRO A 126 13.51 -10.71 7.70
N ARG A 127 14.39 -11.41 6.99
CA ARG A 127 15.06 -10.89 5.80
C ARG A 127 14.10 -11.08 4.64
N TYR A 128 13.78 -9.98 3.94
CA TYR A 128 13.11 -10.00 2.65
C TYR A 128 13.66 -11.18 1.81
N PRO A 129 12.81 -11.99 1.16
CA PRO A 129 13.29 -13.05 0.28
C PRO A 129 14.28 -12.52 -0.76
#